data_AF-A0A2M8U0W6-F1
#
_entry.id   AF-A0A2M8U0W6-F1
#
_cell.length_a   1.000
_cell.length_b   1.000
_cell.length_c   1.000
_cell.angle_alpha   90.00
_cell.angle_beta   90.00
_cell.angle_gamma   90.00
#
_symmetry.space_group_name_H-M   'P 1'
#
loop_
_entity.id
_entity.type
_entity.pdbx_description
1 polymer ?
#
loop_
_entity_poly.entity_id
_entity_poly.type
_entity_poly.pdbx_seq_one_letter_code
_entity_poly.pdbx_strand_id
1 'polypeptide(L)'
;MRIAAAVLLSLAVFSSAWAQLPAVDPVNKYRLIGPADRSDSRCIGQATTPLCAVETLLACFARRDADLCHAVWSGGEGVSGFLAKLQSSRYWWSYRIAAAEQSNAGEAVIAVAGRMCGLQSAEPDCFTTPAPPTSYRLRQVDGRWQVVDWQSPPGQHPQPATR
;
A
#
# COMPACT_ATOMS: atom_id res chain seq x y z
N MET A 1 33.82 -2.91 53.77
CA MET A 1 32.70 -2.67 52.84
C MET A 1 33.26 -2.71 51.42
N ARG A 2 32.89 -3.71 50.61
CA ARG A 2 33.30 -3.84 49.19
C ARG A 2 32.02 -3.89 48.37
N ILE A 3 31.74 -2.85 47.59
CA ILE A 3 30.58 -2.79 46.70
C ILE A 3 30.99 -3.45 45.39
N ALA A 4 30.35 -4.57 45.08
CA ALA A 4 30.50 -5.29 43.82
C ALA A 4 29.88 -4.46 42.68
N ALA A 5 30.68 -4.13 41.66
CA ALA A 5 30.18 -3.51 40.44
C ALA A 5 29.59 -4.60 39.53
N ALA A 6 28.26 -4.69 39.49
CA ALA A 6 27.56 -5.51 38.51
C ALA A 6 27.53 -4.76 37.17
N VAL A 7 28.36 -5.21 36.22
CA VAL A 7 28.33 -4.75 34.83
C VAL A 7 27.08 -5.34 34.19
N LEU A 8 26.02 -4.53 34.10
CA LEU A 8 24.82 -4.85 33.34
C LEU A 8 25.16 -4.83 31.85
N LEU A 9 25.46 -5.99 31.27
CA LEU A 9 25.43 -6.19 29.82
C LEU A 9 23.99 -5.96 29.34
N SER A 10 23.72 -4.76 28.83
CA SER A 10 22.51 -4.49 28.08
C SER A 10 22.57 -5.26 26.77
N LEU A 11 21.95 -6.44 26.73
CA LEU A 11 21.62 -7.13 25.50
C LEU A 11 20.68 -6.21 24.71
N ALA A 12 21.24 -5.43 23.80
CA ALA A 12 20.49 -4.78 22.74
C ALA A 12 19.84 -5.92 21.94
N VAL A 13 18.57 -6.18 22.22
CA VAL A 13 17.71 -6.94 21.32
C VAL A 13 17.61 -6.08 20.08
N PHE A 14 18.54 -6.28 19.15
CA PHE A 14 18.34 -5.89 17.76
C PHE A 14 17.14 -6.71 17.33
N SER A 15 15.94 -6.14 17.49
CA SER A 15 14.77 -6.53 16.73
C SER A 15 15.19 -6.38 15.28
N SER A 16 15.79 -7.43 14.71
CA SER A 16 15.85 -7.62 13.28
C SER A 16 14.42 -7.36 12.83
N ALA A 17 14.23 -6.23 12.15
CA ALA A 17 12.93 -5.76 11.72
C ALA A 17 12.43 -6.75 10.67
N TRP A 18 11.92 -7.88 11.15
CA TRP A 18 11.05 -8.74 10.39
C TRP A 18 9.94 -7.82 9.96
N ALA A 19 9.83 -7.63 8.65
CA ALA A 19 8.75 -6.84 8.11
C ALA A 19 7.45 -7.49 8.55
N GLN A 20 6.80 -6.86 9.54
CA GLN A 20 5.51 -7.31 10.02
C GLN A 20 4.54 -7.14 8.86
N LEU A 21 4.10 -8.27 8.30
CA LEU A 21 3.01 -8.28 7.35
C LEU A 21 1.78 -7.63 8.00
N PRO A 22 0.98 -6.89 7.23
CA PRO A 22 -0.28 -6.39 7.75
C PRO A 22 -1.22 -7.55 8.10
N ALA A 23 -2.00 -7.37 9.15
CA ALA A 23 -3.13 -8.26 9.41
C ALA A 23 -4.14 -8.20 8.24
N VAL A 24 -4.72 -9.35 7.92
CA VAL A 24 -5.84 -9.44 6.98
C VAL A 24 -7.06 -8.78 7.61
N ASP A 25 -7.70 -7.90 6.86
CA ASP A 25 -8.89 -7.19 7.31
C ASP A 25 -10.13 -8.10 7.19
N PRO A 26 -11.09 -8.02 8.14
CA PRO A 26 -12.40 -8.64 7.99
C PRO A 26 -13.08 -8.24 6.67
N VAL A 27 -13.88 -9.15 6.09
CA VAL A 27 -14.49 -8.97 4.75
C VAL A 27 -15.36 -7.71 4.62
N ASN A 28 -15.91 -7.22 5.73
CA ASN A 28 -16.76 -6.03 5.82
C ASN A 28 -16.07 -4.80 6.44
N LYS A 29 -14.76 -4.87 6.74
CA LYS A 29 -14.00 -3.75 7.30
C LYS A 29 -13.10 -3.17 6.22
N TYR A 30 -13.40 -1.95 5.81
CA TYR A 30 -12.64 -1.24 4.79
C TYR A 30 -11.95 -0.02 5.39
N ARG A 31 -10.79 0.28 4.83
CA ARG A 31 -9.98 1.47 5.03
C ARG A 31 -10.15 2.39 3.84
N LEU A 32 -9.85 3.67 4.03
CA LEU A 32 -10.02 4.70 3.03
C LEU A 32 -8.69 5.36 2.66
N ILE A 33 -8.44 5.47 1.36
CA ILE A 33 -7.47 6.38 0.77
C ILE A 33 -8.24 7.51 0.08
N GLY A 34 -7.98 8.74 0.49
CA GLY A 34 -8.56 9.95 -0.06
C GLY A 34 -7.54 11.08 -0.16
N PRO A 35 -8.01 12.34 -0.17
CA PRO A 35 -7.16 13.53 0.01
C PRO A 35 -6.23 13.44 1.24
N ALA A 36 -5.20 14.29 1.30
CA ALA A 36 -4.14 14.21 2.31
C ALA A 36 -4.63 14.13 3.76
N ASP A 37 -5.64 14.93 4.09
CA ASP A 37 -6.26 15.07 5.40
C ASP A 37 -7.40 14.06 5.66
N ARG A 38 -7.72 13.21 4.68
CA ARG A 38 -8.88 12.32 4.70
C ARG A 38 -8.53 10.91 4.20
N SER A 39 -7.53 10.30 4.85
CA SER A 39 -7.16 8.89 4.68
C SER A 39 -7.02 8.21 6.05
N ASP A 40 -7.36 6.93 6.13
CA ASP A 40 -7.16 6.13 7.36
C ASP A 40 -5.69 5.73 7.56
N SER A 41 -4.93 5.69 6.46
CA SER A 41 -3.52 5.31 6.48
C SER A 41 -2.67 6.40 7.15
N ARG A 42 -1.87 5.98 8.14
CA ARG A 42 -0.84 6.81 8.79
C ARG A 42 0.54 6.68 8.14
N CYS A 43 0.64 5.87 7.10
CA CYS A 43 1.90 5.47 6.46
C CYS A 43 2.18 6.20 5.15
N ILE A 44 1.23 6.97 4.62
CA ILE A 44 1.35 7.54 3.26
C ILE A 44 2.62 8.40 3.17
N GLY A 45 3.46 8.09 2.19
CA GLY A 45 4.78 8.70 1.98
C GLY A 45 5.94 7.94 2.62
N GLN A 46 5.67 6.80 3.27
CA GLN A 46 6.68 5.97 3.92
C GLN A 46 6.86 4.62 3.20
N ALA A 47 8.10 4.11 3.25
CA ALA A 47 8.50 2.83 2.67
C ALA A 47 9.09 1.89 3.74
N THR A 48 8.79 2.10 5.02
CA THR A 48 9.42 1.39 6.14
C THR A 48 8.84 0.00 6.36
N THR A 49 7.61 -0.26 5.88
CA THR A 49 6.96 -1.56 5.94
C THR A 49 6.30 -1.91 4.60
N PRO A 50 6.01 -3.20 4.34
CA PRO A 50 5.26 -3.60 3.15
C PRO A 50 3.90 -2.90 3.04
N LEU A 51 3.18 -2.75 4.17
CA LEU A 51 1.90 -2.06 4.19
C LEU A 51 2.05 -0.59 3.83
N CYS A 52 3.04 0.10 4.42
CA CYS A 52 3.25 1.52 4.12
C CYS A 52 3.58 1.75 2.64
N ALA A 53 4.36 0.84 2.02
CA ALA A 53 4.66 0.91 0.59
C ALA A 53 3.40 0.75 -0.28
N VAL A 54 2.54 -0.23 0.02
CA VAL A 54 1.25 -0.41 -0.69
C VAL A 54 0.34 0.80 -0.51
N GLU A 55 0.13 1.27 0.72
CA GLU A 55 -0.77 2.38 1.00
C GLU A 55 -0.27 3.70 0.37
N THR A 56 1.05 3.90 0.32
CA THR A 56 1.67 5.03 -0.39
C THR A 56 1.45 4.92 -1.89
N LEU A 57 1.55 3.73 -2.49
CA LEU A 57 1.27 3.54 -3.92
C LEU A 57 -0.20 3.80 -4.25
N LEU A 58 -1.12 3.29 -3.44
CA LEU A 58 -2.55 3.55 -3.58
C LEU A 58 -2.85 5.06 -3.50
N ALA A 59 -2.22 5.76 -2.56
CA ALA A 59 -2.34 7.21 -2.43
C ALA A 59 -1.74 7.95 -3.64
N CYS A 60 -0.59 7.49 -4.17
CA CYS A 60 0.00 7.99 -5.41
C CYS A 60 -1.04 7.99 -6.55
N PHE A 61 -1.75 6.88 -6.77
CA PHE A 61 -2.77 6.82 -7.82
C PHE A 61 -4.00 7.68 -7.52
N ALA A 62 -4.52 7.61 -6.29
CA ALA A 62 -5.71 8.36 -5.88
C ALA A 62 -5.51 9.88 -5.96
N ARG A 63 -4.28 10.35 -5.66
CA ARG A 63 -3.91 11.77 -5.60
C ARG A 63 -3.18 12.27 -6.85
N ARG A 64 -2.69 11.35 -7.69
CA ARG A 64 -1.78 11.60 -8.83
C ARG A 64 -0.51 12.35 -8.40
N ASP A 65 0.06 11.93 -7.28
CA ASP A 65 1.23 12.55 -6.66
C ASP A 65 2.50 11.77 -7.05
N ALA A 66 3.33 12.37 -7.91
CA ALA A 66 4.53 11.72 -8.42
C ALA A 66 5.55 11.43 -7.33
N ASP A 67 5.67 12.27 -6.30
CA ASP A 67 6.64 12.08 -5.22
C ASP A 67 6.27 10.84 -4.41
N LEU A 68 4.97 10.63 -4.16
CA LEU A 68 4.48 9.40 -3.54
C LEU A 68 4.76 8.18 -4.43
N CYS A 69 4.59 8.29 -5.75
CA CYS A 69 4.87 7.18 -6.66
C CYS A 69 6.37 6.81 -6.64
N HIS A 70 7.24 7.81 -6.76
CA HIS A 70 8.70 7.64 -6.73
C HIS A 70 9.22 7.09 -5.40
N ALA A 71 8.53 7.37 -4.30
CA ALA A 71 8.92 6.85 -2.99
C ALA A 71 8.84 5.32 -2.88
N VAL A 72 7.97 4.66 -3.66
CA VAL A 72 7.64 3.24 -3.41
C VAL A 72 7.54 2.38 -4.66
N TRP A 73 7.63 2.92 -5.88
CA TRP A 73 7.49 2.13 -7.10
C TRP A 73 8.75 2.18 -7.98
N SER A 74 9.40 1.02 -8.13
CA SER A 74 10.66 0.90 -8.89
C SER A 74 10.50 0.95 -10.41
N GLY A 75 9.33 0.59 -10.93
CA GLY A 75 9.00 0.63 -12.36
C GLY A 75 8.31 1.93 -12.81
N GLY A 76 8.17 2.91 -11.91
CA GLY A 76 7.35 4.10 -12.13
C GLY A 76 8.01 5.24 -12.89
N GLU A 77 9.31 5.13 -13.22
CA GLU A 77 10.02 6.16 -13.97
C GLU A 77 9.34 6.42 -15.32
N GLY A 78 8.89 7.66 -15.55
CA GLY A 78 8.10 8.07 -16.72
C GLY A 78 6.58 7.99 -16.53
N VAL A 79 6.04 6.94 -15.89
CA VAL A 79 4.59 6.81 -15.64
C VAL A 79 4.12 7.75 -14.53
N SER A 80 4.92 7.96 -13.49
CA SER A 80 4.64 8.93 -12.43
C SER A 80 4.51 10.36 -12.98
N GLY A 81 5.39 10.73 -13.92
CA GLY A 81 5.33 12.02 -14.61
C GLY A 81 4.12 12.17 -15.54
N PHE A 82 3.63 11.06 -16.12
CA PHE A 82 2.38 11.06 -16.90
C PHE A 82 1.15 11.21 -16.00
N LEU A 83 1.08 10.47 -14.90
CA LEU A 83 0.00 10.58 -13.91
C LEU A 83 -0.11 12.01 -13.35
N ALA A 84 1.03 12.63 -13.04
CA ALA A 84 1.07 14.03 -12.57
C ALA A 84 0.47 15.01 -13.57
N LYS A 85 0.59 14.77 -14.89
CA LYS A 85 0.01 15.62 -15.93
C LYS A 85 -1.50 15.45 -16.08
N LEU A 86 -2.05 14.32 -15.63
CA LEU A 86 -3.46 14.00 -15.87
C LEU A 86 -4.44 14.75 -14.98
N GLN A 87 -4.01 15.42 -13.89
CA GLN A 87 -4.67 16.31 -12.87
C GLN A 87 -6.21 16.39 -12.65
N SER A 88 -7.08 15.89 -13.52
CA SER A 88 -8.52 16.17 -13.57
C SER A 88 -9.42 15.29 -12.71
N SER A 89 -8.92 14.27 -12.01
CA SER A 89 -9.77 13.54 -11.04
C SER A 89 -8.98 13.01 -9.84
N ARG A 90 -9.27 13.58 -8.67
CA ARG A 90 -8.99 12.96 -7.37
C ARG A 90 -10.16 12.03 -7.08
N TYR A 91 -9.88 10.79 -6.74
CA TYR A 91 -10.90 9.83 -6.36
C TYR A 91 -10.61 9.27 -4.98
N TRP A 92 -11.67 8.80 -4.35
CA TRP A 92 -11.60 8.06 -3.12
C TRP A 92 -11.46 6.58 -3.44
N TRP A 93 -10.70 5.86 -2.62
CA TRP A 93 -10.50 4.43 -2.77
C TRP A 93 -10.72 3.74 -1.43
N SER A 94 -11.76 2.92 -1.36
CA SER A 94 -12.02 2.07 -0.21
C SER A 94 -11.38 0.70 -0.45
N TYR A 95 -10.61 0.20 0.50
CA TYR A 95 -9.88 -1.06 0.36
C TYR A 95 -9.83 -1.86 1.64
N ARG A 96 -9.48 -3.13 1.51
CA ARG A 96 -9.14 -4.01 2.62
C ARG A 96 -7.95 -4.88 2.24
N ILE A 97 -7.13 -5.23 3.22
CA ILE A 97 -6.10 -6.25 3.06
C ILE A 97 -6.79 -7.61 2.99
N ALA A 98 -6.80 -8.23 1.82
CA ALA A 98 -7.47 -9.49 1.55
C ALA A 98 -6.58 -10.70 1.86
N ALA A 99 -5.27 -10.55 1.66
CA ALA A 99 -4.25 -11.51 2.05
C ALA A 99 -2.90 -10.79 2.20
N ALA A 100 -2.01 -11.35 3.01
CA ALA A 100 -0.62 -10.92 3.10
C ALA A 100 0.26 -12.15 3.34
N GLU A 101 1.31 -12.29 2.54
CA GLU A 101 2.23 -13.41 2.60
C GLU A 101 3.67 -12.91 2.47
N GLN A 102 4.58 -13.56 3.19
CA GLN A 102 6.01 -13.31 3.08
C GLN A 102 6.61 -14.47 2.31
N SER A 103 7.14 -14.16 1.12
CA SER A 103 7.73 -15.19 0.26
C SER A 103 9.14 -15.54 0.72
N ASN A 104 9.94 -14.53 1.08
CA ASN A 104 11.31 -14.65 1.57
C ASN A 104 11.67 -13.47 2.49
N ALA A 105 12.84 -13.49 3.11
CA ALA A 105 13.39 -12.32 3.79
C ALA A 105 13.50 -11.14 2.80
N GLY A 106 12.80 -10.04 3.09
CA GLY A 106 12.78 -8.86 2.22
C GLY A 106 11.85 -8.98 1.00
N GLU A 107 11.02 -10.01 0.89
CA GLU A 107 10.01 -10.14 -0.16
C GLU A 107 8.62 -10.40 0.44
N ALA A 108 7.59 -9.74 -0.10
CA ALA A 108 6.22 -9.90 0.37
C ALA A 108 5.22 -9.77 -0.78
N VAL A 109 4.05 -10.37 -0.59
CA VAL A 109 2.89 -10.17 -1.45
C VAL A 109 1.72 -9.71 -0.58
N ILE A 110 1.09 -8.62 -0.96
CA ILE A 110 -0.13 -8.11 -0.31
C ILE A 110 -1.24 -8.08 -1.35
N ALA A 111 -2.32 -8.82 -1.10
CA ALA A 111 -3.52 -8.77 -1.92
C ALA A 111 -4.48 -7.73 -1.35
N VAL A 112 -4.88 -6.77 -2.17
CA VAL A 112 -5.80 -5.69 -1.79
C VAL A 112 -7.08 -5.81 -2.59
N ALA A 113 -8.21 -5.99 -1.91
CA ALA A 113 -9.53 -5.85 -2.50
C ALA A 113 -10.00 -4.42 -2.30
N GLY A 114 -10.39 -3.74 -3.37
CA GLY A 114 -10.76 -2.33 -3.30
C GLY A 114 -11.83 -1.93 -4.30
N ARG A 115 -12.30 -0.70 -4.13
CA ARG A 115 -13.30 -0.06 -4.99
C ARG A 115 -13.03 1.42 -5.07
N MET A 116 -13.25 1.98 -6.25
CA MET A 116 -13.34 3.42 -6.41
C MET A 116 -14.63 3.89 -5.76
N CYS A 117 -14.55 4.92 -4.94
CA CYS A 117 -15.73 5.59 -4.41
C CYS A 117 -16.01 6.85 -5.24
N GLY A 118 -17.28 7.26 -5.26
CA GLY A 118 -17.78 8.36 -6.08
C GLY A 118 -16.94 9.63 -5.97
N LEU A 119 -16.88 10.38 -7.08
CA LEU A 119 -16.13 11.63 -7.23
C LEU A 119 -16.78 12.83 -6.50
N GLN A 120 -17.92 12.64 -5.81
CA GLN A 120 -18.61 13.73 -5.14
C GLN A 120 -17.81 14.16 -3.90
N SER A 121 -17.23 15.35 -3.99
CA SER A 121 -16.15 15.92 -3.17
C SER A 121 -16.44 16.09 -1.66
N ALA A 122 -17.64 15.75 -1.19
CA ALA A 122 -18.05 15.93 0.20
C ALA A 122 -17.88 14.66 1.05
N GLU A 123 -18.31 13.49 0.55
CA GLU A 123 -18.25 12.21 1.27
C GLU A 123 -18.00 11.03 0.31
N PRO A 124 -17.19 10.04 0.70
CA PRO A 124 -16.93 8.87 -0.12
C PRO A 124 -18.18 7.98 -0.20
N ASP A 125 -18.91 8.06 -1.32
CA ASP A 125 -19.92 7.06 -1.65
C ASP A 125 -19.21 5.80 -2.20
N CYS A 126 -19.15 4.75 -1.39
CA CYS A 126 -18.49 3.50 -1.71
C CYS A 126 -19.48 2.32 -1.88
N PHE A 127 -20.57 2.47 -2.64
CA PHE A 127 -21.58 1.40 -2.82
C PHE A 127 -21.25 0.33 -3.87
N THR A 128 -20.19 0.48 -4.67
CA THR A 128 -19.86 -0.52 -5.71
C THR A 128 -19.28 -1.81 -5.10
N THR A 129 -19.54 -2.95 -5.71
CA THR A 129 -18.89 -4.22 -5.34
C THR A 129 -17.36 -4.10 -5.44
N PRO A 130 -16.59 -4.52 -4.42
CA PRO A 130 -15.13 -4.55 -4.52
C PRO A 130 -14.67 -5.40 -5.70
N ALA A 131 -13.66 -4.92 -6.42
CA ALA A 131 -13.01 -5.72 -7.45
C ALA A 131 -12.32 -6.95 -6.83
N PRO A 132 -12.10 -8.02 -7.60
CA PRO A 132 -11.21 -9.11 -7.20
C PRO A 132 -9.87 -8.57 -6.67
N PRO A 133 -9.28 -9.16 -5.62
CA PRO A 133 -8.08 -8.62 -4.99
C PRO A 133 -6.92 -8.49 -5.99
N THR A 134 -6.30 -7.31 -6.03
CA THR A 134 -5.05 -7.09 -6.77
C THR A 134 -3.87 -7.44 -5.89
N SER A 135 -2.98 -8.29 -6.38
CA SER A 135 -1.77 -8.72 -5.68
C SER A 135 -0.61 -7.80 -5.98
N TYR A 136 -0.08 -7.14 -4.96
CA TYR A 136 1.10 -6.28 -5.03
C TYR A 136 2.32 -7.08 -4.58
N ARG A 137 3.32 -7.20 -5.45
CA ARG A 137 4.61 -7.82 -5.12
C ARG A 137 5.57 -6.75 -4.63
N LEU A 138 6.18 -7.01 -3.49
CA LEU A 138 7.08 -6.07 -2.83
C LEU A 138 8.45 -6.68 -2.58
N ARG A 139 9.47 -5.83 -2.68
CA ARG A 139 10.85 -6.16 -2.34
C ARG A 139 11.47 -5.06 -1.49
N GLN A 140 12.26 -5.45 -0.50
CA GLN A 140 13.06 -4.53 0.29
C GLN A 140 14.40 -4.27 -0.41
N VAL A 141 14.72 -3.01 -0.65
CA VAL A 141 15.97 -2.53 -1.27
C VAL A 141 16.50 -1.41 -0.39
N ASP A 142 17.74 -1.53 0.08
CA ASP A 142 18.39 -0.54 0.97
C ASP A 142 17.53 -0.16 2.19
N GLY A 143 16.90 -1.17 2.81
CA GLY A 143 16.03 -0.99 3.97
C GLY A 143 14.63 -0.43 3.66
N ARG A 144 14.34 -0.07 2.40
CA ARG A 144 13.03 0.46 1.96
C ARG A 144 12.24 -0.57 1.17
N TRP A 145 10.95 -0.66 1.45
CA TRP A 145 10.01 -1.49 0.70
C TRP A 145 9.58 -0.79 -0.59
N GLN A 146 9.69 -1.51 -1.69
CA GLN A 146 9.28 -1.07 -3.01
C GLN A 146 8.26 -2.05 -3.57
N VAL A 147 7.19 -1.53 -4.15
CA VAL A 147 6.31 -2.30 -5.03
C VAL A 147 7.05 -2.48 -6.35
N VAL A 148 7.30 -3.74 -6.71
CA VAL A 148 8.03 -4.10 -7.94
C VAL A 148 7.09 -4.44 -9.08
N ASP A 149 5.89 -4.94 -8.75
CA ASP A 149 4.89 -5.38 -9.72
C ASP A 149 3.52 -5.47 -9.03
N TRP A 150 2.43 -5.44 -9.80
CA TRP A 150 1.09 -5.77 -9.32
C TRP A 150 0.26 -6.46 -10.40
N GLN A 151 -0.53 -7.43 -9.97
CA GLN A 151 -1.39 -8.19 -10.85
C GLN A 151 -2.82 -8.21 -10.30
N SER A 152 -3.73 -7.63 -11.07
CA SER A 152 -5.16 -7.86 -10.87
C SER A 152 -5.53 -9.18 -11.57
N PRO A 153 -6.36 -10.04 -10.96
CA PRO A 153 -6.97 -11.15 -11.67
C PRO A 153 -7.59 -10.62 -12.96
N PRO A 154 -7.56 -11.39 -14.08
CA PRO A 154 -8.24 -10.98 -15.29
C PRO A 154 -9.67 -10.61 -14.90
N GLY A 155 -10.02 -9.35 -15.10
CA GLY A 155 -11.38 -8.90 -14.87
C GLY A 155 -12.28 -9.77 -15.73
N GLN A 156 -13.45 -10.13 -15.21
CA GLN A 156 -14.59 -10.32 -16.10
C GLN A 156 -14.88 -8.96 -16.74
N HIS A 157 -14.02 -8.53 -17.66
CA HIS A 157 -14.39 -7.51 -18.62
C HIS A 157 -15.48 -8.15 -19.47
N PRO A 158 -16.68 -7.54 -19.60
CA PRO A 158 -17.55 -7.89 -20.71
C PRO A 158 -16.68 -7.75 -21.96
N GLN A 159 -16.46 -8.85 -22.68
CA GLN A 159 -15.88 -8.71 -24.01
C GLN A 159 -16.78 -7.74 -24.78
N PRO A 160 -16.23 -6.71 -25.46
CA PRO A 160 -17.04 -5.97 -26.40
C PRO A 160 -17.58 -7.01 -27.37
N ALA A 161 -18.91 -7.13 -27.45
CA ALA A 161 -19.54 -8.05 -28.37
C ALA A 161 -18.99 -7.75 -29.76
N THR A 162 -18.20 -8.68 -30.29
CA THR A 162 -17.80 -8.65 -31.70
C THR A 162 -19.08 -8.72 -32.51
N ARG A 163 -19.35 -7.63 -33.21
CA ARG A 163 -20.49 -7.46 -34.10
C ARG A 163 -20.31 -8.34 -35.34
#